data_AF-A0A7V0TZB2-F1
#
_entry.id   AF-A0A7V0TZB2-F1
#
_cell.length_a   1.000
_cell.length_b   1.000
_cell.length_c   1.000
_cell.angle_alpha   90.00
_cell.angle_beta   90.00
_cell.angle_gamma   90.00
#
_symmetry.space_group_name_H-M   'P 1'
#
loop_
_entity.id
_entity.type
_entity.pdbx_description
1 polymer ?
#
loop_
_entity_poly.entity_id
_entity_poly.type
_entity_poly.pdbx_seq_one_letter_code
_entity_poly.pdbx_strand_id
1 'polypeptide(L)'
;LRKQQQELNYPSYYWIFQQLMHPVWMLIVKELYYIGSIGKVLLVLLQKMGLMSKAVQPIEKKGARPKVHPRRLANAQAELARAQFARLDEFNASRRSVAARYRAELQLDGAEHLLESENTRPIYMRYNLLTRQARQLIQEARSQAMLLGNWYSPAMAPSGVDCRAIFYDPDTCPIAEDASAKVVNLPTYPLMKEEDVDRVIELVRDVLQKEDL
;
A
#
# COMPACT_ATOMS: atom_id res chain seq x y z
N LEU A 1 21.79 17.53 5.59
CA LEU A 1 20.55 17.01 6.23
C LEU A 1 19.99 17.93 7.33
N ARG A 2 20.56 18.05 8.54
CA ARG A 2 19.97 18.88 9.62
C ARG A 2 19.76 20.36 9.24
N LYS A 3 20.74 20.97 8.59
CA LYS A 3 20.65 22.37 8.09
C LYS A 3 19.48 22.54 7.11
N GLN A 4 19.35 21.64 6.13
CA GLN A 4 18.24 21.64 5.18
C GLN A 4 16.87 21.47 5.86
N GLN A 5 16.78 20.60 6.89
CA GLN A 5 15.54 20.43 7.65
C GLN A 5 15.13 21.70 8.41
N GLN A 6 16.11 22.45 8.94
CA GLN A 6 15.87 23.72 9.64
C GLN A 6 15.40 24.81 8.67
N GLU A 7 15.84 24.77 7.41
CA GLU A 7 15.39 25.70 6.36
C GLU A 7 13.97 25.41 5.85
N LEU A 8 13.39 24.24 6.17
CA LEU A 8 12.02 23.91 5.76
C LEU A 8 10.99 24.72 6.55
N ASN A 9 9.98 25.21 5.83
CA ASN A 9 8.80 25.82 6.42
C ASN A 9 7.80 24.76 6.90
N TYR A 10 6.96 25.12 7.88
CA TYR A 10 5.77 24.34 8.22
C TYR A 10 4.76 24.35 7.07
N PRO A 11 3.89 23.33 6.95
CA PRO A 11 2.79 23.33 6.01
C PRO A 11 1.73 24.38 6.41
N SER A 12 0.89 24.79 5.44
CA SER A 12 -0.21 25.72 5.72
C SER A 12 -1.32 25.07 6.54
N TYR A 13 -2.09 25.87 7.28
CA TYR A 13 -3.25 25.39 8.03
C TYR A 13 -4.26 24.63 7.16
N TYR A 14 -4.51 25.12 5.94
CA TYR A 14 -5.38 24.43 4.98
C TYR A 14 -4.86 23.02 4.65
N TRP A 15 -3.56 22.88 4.40
CA TRP A 15 -2.97 21.57 4.12
C TRP A 15 -3.04 20.65 5.35
N ILE A 16 -2.78 21.18 6.56
CA ILE A 16 -2.92 20.40 7.80
C ILE A 16 -4.36 19.90 7.94
N PHE A 17 -5.36 20.78 7.77
CA PHE A 17 -6.77 20.40 7.80
C PHE A 17 -7.09 19.32 6.76
N GLN A 18 -6.58 19.46 5.53
CA GLN A 18 -6.72 18.46 4.47
C GLN A 18 -6.21 17.08 4.90
N GLN A 19 -5.04 17.00 5.56
CA GLN A 19 -4.47 15.74 6.04
C GLN A 19 -5.23 15.14 7.22
N LEU A 20 -5.73 15.98 8.14
CA LEU A 20 -6.54 15.54 9.28
C LEU A 20 -7.91 14.98 8.81
N MET A 21 -8.47 15.56 7.75
CA MET A 21 -9.74 15.12 7.17
C MET A 21 -9.59 13.91 6.25
N HIS A 22 -8.40 13.64 5.72
CA HIS A 22 -8.16 12.50 4.82
C HIS A 22 -8.67 11.15 5.38
N PRO A 23 -8.35 10.71 6.62
CA PRO A 23 -8.88 9.45 7.15
C PRO A 23 -10.41 9.44 7.26
N VAL A 24 -11.04 10.59 7.56
CA VAL A 24 -12.51 10.71 7.64
C VAL A 24 -13.13 10.55 6.25
N TRP A 25 -12.58 11.23 5.24
CA TRP A 25 -13.03 11.07 3.85
C TRP A 25 -12.84 9.64 3.37
N MET A 26 -11.72 9.00 3.71
CA MET A 26 -11.45 7.62 3.32
C MET A 26 -12.40 6.62 3.98
N LEU A 27 -12.89 6.87 5.19
CA LEU A 27 -13.91 6.04 5.82
C LEU A 27 -15.19 6.05 4.96
N ILE A 28 -15.68 7.24 4.62
CA ILE A 28 -16.88 7.42 3.77
C ILE A 28 -16.67 6.81 2.38
N VAL A 29 -15.52 7.08 1.75
CA VAL A 29 -15.21 6.56 0.41
C VAL A 29 -15.16 5.04 0.40
N LYS A 30 -14.61 4.40 1.44
CA LYS A 30 -14.50 2.93 1.53
C LYS A 30 -15.86 2.26 1.64
N GLU A 31 -16.75 2.77 2.50
CA GLU A 31 -18.12 2.25 2.64
C GLU A 31 -18.90 2.34 1.32
N LEU A 32 -18.66 3.41 0.55
CA LEU A 32 -19.31 3.62 -0.75
C LEU A 32 -18.53 3.01 -1.94
N TYR A 33 -17.36 2.41 -1.71
CA TYR A 33 -16.44 2.04 -2.78
C TYR A 33 -16.99 0.91 -3.66
N TYR A 34 -17.68 -0.05 -3.04
CA TYR A 34 -18.29 -1.20 -3.70
C TYR A 34 -19.77 -1.00 -4.04
N ILE A 35 -20.35 0.15 -3.68
CA ILE A 35 -21.71 0.54 -4.07
C ILE A 35 -21.64 1.19 -5.46
N GLY A 36 -21.60 0.35 -6.49
CA GLY A 36 -21.48 0.77 -7.89
C GLY A 36 -20.21 1.57 -8.15
N SER A 37 -20.35 2.81 -8.62
CA SER A 37 -19.22 3.73 -8.87
C SER A 37 -19.19 4.93 -7.92
N ILE A 38 -20.04 4.95 -6.88
CA ILE A 38 -20.26 6.15 -6.05
C ILE A 38 -18.99 6.54 -5.29
N GLY A 39 -18.36 5.61 -4.56
CA GLY A 39 -17.13 5.91 -3.82
C GLY A 39 -15.97 6.34 -4.72
N LYS A 40 -15.86 5.78 -5.93
CA LYS A 40 -14.84 6.19 -6.92
C LYS A 40 -15.06 7.61 -7.41
N VAL A 41 -16.31 7.95 -7.75
CA VAL A 41 -16.68 9.32 -8.18
C VAL A 41 -16.42 10.30 -7.04
N LEU A 42 -16.84 9.98 -5.82
CA LEU A 42 -16.59 10.80 -4.63
C LEU A 42 -15.10 11.03 -4.41
N LEU A 43 -14.27 9.99 -4.49
CA LEU A 43 -12.82 10.09 -4.35
C LEU A 43 -12.23 11.10 -5.37
N VAL A 44 -12.63 11.00 -6.64
CA VAL A 44 -12.16 11.89 -7.71
C VAL A 44 -12.64 13.33 -7.48
N LEU A 45 -13.89 13.52 -7.06
CA LEU A 45 -14.44 14.84 -6.75
C LEU A 45 -13.67 15.50 -5.59
N LEU A 46 -13.46 14.79 -4.49
CA LEU A 46 -12.69 15.27 -3.34
C LEU A 46 -11.25 15.66 -3.73
N GLN A 47 -10.61 14.90 -4.62
CA GLN A 47 -9.29 15.25 -5.15
C GLN A 47 -9.33 16.48 -6.07
N LYS A 48 -10.35 16.63 -6.92
CA LYS A 48 -10.51 17.79 -7.82
C LYS A 48 -10.79 19.07 -7.06
N MET A 49 -11.58 18.99 -5.99
CA MET A 49 -11.86 20.13 -5.09
C MET A 49 -10.68 20.48 -4.19
N GLY A 50 -9.59 19.70 -4.20
CA GLY A 50 -8.44 19.93 -3.33
C GLY A 50 -8.71 19.60 -1.87
N LEU A 51 -9.75 18.81 -1.55
CA LEU A 51 -10.04 18.32 -0.19
C LEU A 51 -9.23 17.08 0.19
N MET A 52 -8.59 16.43 -0.79
CA MET A 52 -7.61 15.36 -0.56
C MET A 52 -6.36 15.57 -1.40
N SER A 53 -5.21 15.28 -0.80
CA SER A 53 -3.94 15.20 -1.51
C SER A 53 -3.86 13.95 -2.37
N LYS A 54 -3.16 14.06 -3.50
CA LYS A 54 -2.81 12.91 -4.34
C LYS A 54 -1.54 12.26 -3.80
N ALA A 55 -1.50 10.93 -3.78
CA ALA A 55 -0.30 10.19 -3.39
C ALA A 55 0.86 10.42 -4.37
N VAL A 56 0.56 10.52 -5.67
CA VAL A 56 1.52 10.84 -6.74
C VAL A 56 0.90 11.88 -7.66
N GLN A 57 1.62 12.97 -7.93
CA GLN A 57 1.22 14.01 -8.86
C GLN A 57 1.64 13.63 -10.30
N PRO A 58 0.86 14.04 -11.33
CA PRO A 58 1.19 13.72 -12.72
C PRO A 58 2.58 14.20 -13.18
N ILE A 59 3.10 15.27 -12.58
CA ILE A 59 4.43 15.81 -12.91
C ILE A 59 5.56 14.91 -12.41
N GLU A 60 5.35 14.19 -11.30
CA GLU A 60 6.33 13.24 -10.75
C GLU A 60 6.56 12.08 -11.71
N LYS A 61 5.52 11.66 -12.46
CA LYS A 61 5.64 10.64 -13.50
C LYS A 61 6.53 11.04 -14.67
N LYS A 62 6.85 12.33 -14.81
CA LYS A 62 7.72 12.88 -15.86
C LYS A 62 9.13 13.20 -15.33
N GLY A 63 9.51 12.65 -14.17
CA GLY A 63 10.78 12.94 -13.51
C GLY A 63 10.88 14.36 -12.94
N ALA A 64 9.80 15.14 -13.01
CA ALA A 64 9.81 16.54 -12.58
C ALA A 64 9.34 16.68 -11.12
N ARG A 65 9.96 17.63 -10.41
CA ARG A 65 9.70 17.84 -8.98
C ARG A 65 8.34 18.54 -8.79
N PRO A 66 7.46 18.04 -7.90
CA PRO A 66 6.21 18.71 -7.61
C PRO A 66 6.46 20.03 -6.88
N LYS A 67 5.52 20.99 -7.03
CA LYS A 67 5.59 22.28 -6.32
C LYS A 67 5.54 22.12 -4.80
N VAL A 68 4.92 21.04 -4.32
CA VAL A 68 4.89 20.69 -2.90
C VAL A 68 6.23 20.07 -2.54
N HIS A 69 7.12 20.90 -2.01
CA HIS A 69 8.42 20.54 -1.48
C HIS A 69 8.29 19.97 -0.05
N PRO A 70 9.25 19.17 0.46
CA PRO A 70 9.33 18.80 1.86
C PRO A 70 8.99 19.96 2.80
N ARG A 71 8.17 19.66 3.81
CA ARG A 71 7.76 20.58 4.88
C ARG A 71 8.14 19.97 6.22
N ARG A 72 8.20 20.80 7.26
CA ARG A 72 8.31 20.29 8.63
C ARG A 72 7.07 19.47 8.99
N LEU A 73 7.23 18.48 9.88
CA LEU A 73 6.10 17.76 10.47
C LEU A 73 5.21 18.75 11.23
N ALA A 74 3.91 18.78 10.92
CA ALA A 74 2.98 19.65 11.63
C ALA A 74 2.71 19.12 13.05
N ASN A 75 2.57 20.01 14.04
CA ASN A 75 2.32 19.63 15.43
C ASN A 75 1.05 18.77 15.59
N ALA A 76 -0.02 19.08 14.84
CA ALA A 76 -1.25 18.29 14.86
C ALA A 76 -1.02 16.83 14.41
N GLN A 77 -0.19 16.63 13.37
CA GLN A 77 0.18 15.28 12.91
C GLN A 77 1.15 14.61 13.89
N ALA A 78 2.02 15.38 14.54
CA ALA A 78 2.93 14.87 15.57
C ALA A 78 2.16 14.33 16.78
N GLU A 79 1.09 15.00 17.22
CA GLU A 79 0.23 14.48 18.30
C GLU A 79 -0.48 13.18 17.91
N LEU A 80 -1.02 13.10 16.68
CA LEU A 80 -1.60 11.85 16.17
C LEU A 80 -0.55 10.73 16.09
N ALA A 81 0.65 11.05 15.61
CA ALA A 81 1.75 10.09 15.54
C ALA A 81 2.17 9.63 16.94
N ARG A 82 2.20 10.52 17.94
CA ARG A 82 2.52 10.19 19.34
C ARG A 82 1.52 9.18 19.91
N ALA A 83 0.23 9.37 19.66
CA ALA A 83 -0.80 8.42 20.07
C ALA A 83 -0.66 7.04 19.39
N GLN A 84 -0.34 7.00 18.09
CA GLN A 84 -0.09 5.74 17.38
C GLN A 84 1.21 5.06 17.84
N PHE A 85 2.25 5.85 18.12
CA PHE A 85 3.55 5.35 18.55
C PHE A 85 3.47 4.67 19.91
N ALA A 86 2.60 5.15 20.80
CA ALA A 86 2.33 4.49 22.09
C ALA A 86 1.78 3.05 21.94
N ARG A 87 1.22 2.69 20.78
CA ARG A 87 0.68 1.36 20.47
C ARG A 87 1.52 0.61 19.42
N LEU A 88 2.73 1.08 19.13
CA LEU A 88 3.55 0.54 18.05
C LEU A 88 3.85 -0.95 18.23
N ASP A 89 4.19 -1.38 19.44
CA ASP A 89 4.54 -2.78 19.73
C ASP A 89 3.34 -3.70 19.60
N GLU A 90 2.17 -3.28 20.11
CA GLU A 90 0.89 -3.97 19.93
C GLU A 90 0.58 -4.15 18.44
N PHE A 91 0.70 -3.09 17.65
CA PHE A 91 0.45 -3.14 16.21
C PHE A 91 1.43 -4.02 15.45
N ASN A 92 2.70 -4.05 15.85
CA ASN A 92 3.71 -4.91 15.25
C ASN A 92 3.52 -6.38 15.65
N ALA A 93 3.07 -6.65 16.88
CA ALA A 93 2.72 -8.00 17.32
C ALA A 93 1.54 -8.56 16.52
N SER A 94 0.48 -7.77 16.35
CA SER A 94 -0.68 -8.14 15.52
C SER A 94 -0.26 -8.46 14.07
N ARG A 95 0.53 -7.58 13.42
CA ARG A 95 1.07 -7.81 12.07
C ARG A 95 1.84 -9.13 11.96
N ARG A 96 2.70 -9.42 12.93
CA ARG A 96 3.49 -10.66 12.95
C ARG A 96 2.64 -11.90 13.15
N SER A 97 1.59 -11.82 13.97
CA SER A 97 0.64 -12.91 14.15
C SER A 97 -0.08 -13.23 12.83
N VAL A 98 -0.63 -12.23 12.15
CA VAL A 98 -1.27 -12.39 10.83
C VAL A 98 -0.27 -12.95 9.79
N ALA A 99 0.95 -12.41 9.74
CA ALA A 99 1.99 -12.89 8.83
C ALA A 99 2.40 -14.35 9.10
N ALA A 100 2.44 -14.76 10.37
CA ALA A 100 2.72 -16.14 10.75
C ALA A 100 1.59 -17.08 10.29
N ARG A 101 0.33 -16.66 10.40
CA ARG A 101 -0.82 -17.39 9.85
C ARG A 101 -0.71 -17.55 8.34
N TYR A 102 -0.51 -16.47 7.58
CA TYR A 102 -0.30 -16.57 6.13
C TYR A 102 0.86 -17.49 5.77
N ARG A 103 1.97 -17.42 6.49
CA ARG A 103 3.10 -18.32 6.26
C ARG A 103 2.72 -19.78 6.50
N ALA A 104 2.09 -20.10 7.63
CA ALA A 104 1.72 -21.47 7.94
C ALA A 104 0.69 -22.05 6.96
N GLU A 105 -0.26 -21.22 6.52
CA GLU A 105 -1.47 -21.67 5.83
C GLU A 105 -1.42 -21.59 4.31
N LEU A 106 -0.46 -20.84 3.74
CA LEU A 106 -0.32 -20.63 2.30
C LEU A 106 0.92 -21.34 1.70
N GLN A 107 1.33 -22.47 2.30
CA GLN A 107 2.35 -23.37 1.74
C GLN A 107 1.78 -24.13 0.52
N LEU A 108 1.49 -23.41 -0.56
CA LEU A 108 0.86 -23.88 -1.79
C LEU A 108 1.85 -23.86 -2.95
N ASP A 109 1.62 -24.68 -3.98
CA ASP A 109 2.38 -24.51 -5.21
C ASP A 109 2.08 -23.15 -5.86
N GLY A 110 3.10 -22.55 -6.47
CA GLY A 110 3.02 -21.19 -7.02
C GLY A 110 2.94 -20.06 -5.98
N ALA A 111 2.97 -20.35 -4.67
CA ALA A 111 3.01 -19.39 -3.57
C ALA A 111 4.45 -19.24 -3.02
N GLU A 112 5.19 -18.27 -3.53
CA GLU A 112 6.56 -17.98 -3.09
C GLU A 112 6.58 -16.97 -1.93
N HIS A 113 7.03 -17.43 -0.76
CA HIS A 113 7.21 -16.59 0.42
C HIS A 113 8.61 -15.97 0.47
N LEU A 114 8.72 -14.70 0.87
CA LEU A 114 10.02 -14.06 1.06
C LEU A 114 10.82 -14.71 2.19
N LEU A 115 12.08 -15.06 1.94
CA LEU A 115 12.96 -15.66 2.95
C LEU A 115 13.24 -14.66 4.08
N GLU A 116 13.12 -15.13 5.32
CA GLU A 116 13.62 -14.41 6.49
C GLU A 116 15.08 -14.81 6.70
N SER A 117 15.98 -13.85 6.88
CA SER A 117 17.35 -14.16 7.31
C SER A 117 17.42 -14.22 8.84
N GLU A 118 18.35 -15.00 9.38
CA GLU A 118 18.53 -15.21 10.83
C GLU A 118 18.66 -13.90 11.63
N ASN A 119 19.15 -12.83 10.98
CA ASN A 119 19.37 -11.52 11.58
C ASN A 119 18.25 -10.51 11.30
N THR A 120 17.13 -10.94 10.72
CA THR A 120 16.00 -10.06 10.39
C THR A 120 14.77 -10.42 11.21
N ARG A 121 14.02 -9.39 11.63
CA ARG A 121 12.72 -9.53 12.29
C ARG A 121 11.72 -8.64 11.59
N PRO A 122 11.09 -9.11 10.50
CA PRO A 122 10.14 -8.29 9.76
C PRO A 122 8.98 -7.84 10.65
N ILE A 123 8.54 -6.61 10.43
CA ILE A 123 7.34 -6.06 11.10
C ILE A 123 6.08 -6.27 10.27
N TYR A 124 6.23 -6.77 9.03
CA TYR A 124 5.12 -7.06 8.11
C TYR A 124 4.13 -5.91 7.97
N MET A 125 4.61 -4.69 7.62
CA MET A 125 3.70 -3.58 7.27
C MET A 125 2.72 -3.98 6.15
N ARG A 126 3.17 -4.90 5.29
CA ARG A 126 2.40 -5.70 4.35
C ARG A 126 3.03 -7.09 4.31
N TYR A 127 2.26 -8.09 3.90
CA TYR A 127 2.81 -9.42 3.63
C TYR A 127 2.96 -9.62 2.13
N ASN A 128 4.19 -9.73 1.66
CA ASN A 128 4.48 -9.94 0.24
C ASN A 128 4.46 -11.43 -0.08
N LEU A 129 3.56 -11.81 -0.99
CA LEU A 129 3.52 -13.13 -1.60
C LEU A 129 3.88 -12.96 -3.07
N LEU A 130 4.82 -13.77 -3.57
CA LEU A 130 5.19 -13.80 -4.98
C LEU A 130 4.44 -14.96 -5.65
N THR A 131 3.78 -14.70 -6.78
CA THR A 131 2.98 -15.68 -7.51
C THR A 131 2.74 -15.19 -8.94
N ARG A 132 2.73 -16.10 -9.92
CA ARG A 132 2.39 -15.75 -11.31
C ARG A 132 0.93 -15.30 -11.45
N GLN A 133 0.07 -15.66 -10.49
CA GLN A 133 -1.36 -15.36 -10.45
C GLN A 133 -1.68 -14.06 -9.69
N ALA A 134 -0.68 -13.22 -9.36
CA ALA A 134 -0.87 -12.00 -8.57
C ALA A 134 -1.97 -11.07 -9.13
N ARG A 135 -2.02 -10.89 -10.46
CA ARG A 135 -3.08 -10.10 -11.12
C ARG A 135 -4.46 -10.70 -10.92
N GLN A 136 -4.59 -12.02 -11.05
CA GLN A 136 -5.84 -12.75 -10.86
C GLN A 136 -6.30 -12.68 -9.40
N LEU A 137 -5.39 -12.87 -8.44
CA LEU A 137 -5.67 -12.69 -7.01
C LEU A 137 -6.21 -11.30 -6.69
N ILE A 138 -5.59 -10.25 -7.23
CA ILE A 138 -6.06 -8.87 -7.03
C ILE A 138 -7.44 -8.65 -7.67
N GLN A 139 -7.71 -9.25 -8.83
CA GLN A 139 -9.00 -9.15 -9.50
C GLN A 139 -10.10 -9.88 -8.73
N GLU A 140 -9.84 -11.10 -8.28
CA GLU A 140 -10.79 -11.92 -7.53
C GLU A 140 -11.02 -11.39 -6.10
N ALA A 141 -9.98 -10.84 -5.46
CA ALA A 141 -10.20 -10.09 -4.23
C ALA A 141 -11.20 -8.94 -4.42
N ARG A 142 -11.06 -8.19 -5.52
CA ARG A 142 -11.95 -7.06 -5.80
C ARG A 142 -13.39 -7.48 -6.07
N SER A 143 -13.63 -8.63 -6.71
CA SER A 143 -15.00 -9.16 -6.91
C SER A 143 -15.67 -9.50 -5.57
N GLN A 144 -14.89 -9.89 -4.56
CA GLN A 144 -15.33 -10.22 -3.20
C GLN A 144 -15.26 -9.06 -2.21
N ALA A 145 -15.23 -7.82 -2.71
CA ALA A 145 -15.14 -6.60 -1.91
C ALA A 145 -13.89 -6.52 -0.99
N MET A 146 -12.80 -7.15 -1.41
CA MET A 146 -11.50 -7.14 -0.72
C MET A 146 -10.44 -6.39 -1.53
N LEU A 147 -9.56 -5.67 -0.82
CA LEU A 147 -8.48 -4.88 -1.44
C LEU A 147 -7.11 -5.48 -1.10
N LEU A 148 -6.54 -6.22 -2.06
CA LEU A 148 -5.12 -6.59 -2.03
C LEU A 148 -4.27 -5.51 -2.68
N GLY A 149 -3.02 -5.36 -2.22
CA GLY A 149 -2.10 -4.36 -2.75
C GLY A 149 -1.24 -4.89 -3.90
N ASN A 150 -1.03 -4.07 -4.92
CA ASN A 150 -0.14 -4.36 -6.06
C ASN A 150 1.17 -3.55 -6.00
N TRP A 151 1.58 -3.14 -4.80
CA TRP A 151 2.72 -2.25 -4.59
C TRP A 151 4.01 -3.08 -4.52
N TYR A 152 4.94 -3.01 -5.47
CA TYR A 152 4.94 -2.18 -6.68
C TYR A 152 4.95 -3.04 -7.94
N SER A 153 3.94 -2.81 -8.78
CA SER A 153 3.81 -3.34 -10.13
C SER A 153 3.40 -2.17 -11.04
N PRO A 154 4.24 -1.77 -12.02
CA PRO A 154 5.52 -2.35 -12.43
C PRO A 154 6.68 -2.02 -11.47
N ALA A 155 7.90 -2.52 -11.76
CA ALA A 155 9.12 -2.25 -10.99
C ALA A 155 9.37 -0.75 -10.74
N MET A 156 9.16 0.08 -11.77
CA MET A 156 9.10 1.54 -11.65
C MET A 156 7.65 2.02 -11.57
N ALA A 157 7.04 1.85 -10.40
CA ALA A 157 5.68 2.29 -10.13
C ALA A 157 5.58 3.81 -9.88
N PRO A 158 4.42 4.42 -10.11
CA PRO A 158 3.19 3.83 -10.67
C PRO A 158 3.27 3.65 -12.20
N SER A 159 2.31 2.93 -12.79
CA SER A 159 2.20 2.82 -14.25
C SER A 159 2.12 4.20 -14.94
N GLY A 160 2.69 4.28 -16.14
CA GLY A 160 2.73 5.50 -16.96
C GLY A 160 3.80 6.51 -16.55
N VAL A 161 4.84 6.06 -15.83
CA VAL A 161 6.07 6.84 -15.62
C VAL A 161 6.86 6.89 -16.93
N ASP A 162 7.43 8.05 -17.24
CA ASP A 162 8.40 8.22 -18.31
C ASP A 162 9.76 7.68 -17.85
N CYS A 163 10.03 6.43 -18.20
CA CYS A 163 11.26 5.73 -17.81
C CYS A 163 12.52 6.48 -18.24
N ARG A 164 12.52 7.12 -19.42
CA ARG A 164 13.68 7.89 -19.90
C ARG A 164 13.92 9.11 -19.02
N ALA A 165 12.86 9.82 -18.64
CA ALA A 165 12.98 11.00 -17.78
C ALA A 165 13.52 10.69 -16.37
N ILE A 166 13.45 9.43 -15.94
CA ILE A 166 13.99 8.96 -14.65
C ILE A 166 15.24 8.09 -14.81
N PHE A 167 15.84 8.05 -16.00
CA PHE A 167 17.05 7.28 -16.30
C PHE A 167 16.91 5.78 -16.02
N TYR A 168 15.71 5.23 -16.25
CA TYR A 168 15.42 3.81 -16.19
C TYR A 168 15.24 3.26 -17.60
N ASP A 169 15.93 2.19 -17.93
CA ASP A 169 15.75 1.45 -19.18
C ASP A 169 15.07 0.11 -18.86
N PRO A 170 13.87 -0.19 -19.41
CA PRO A 170 13.23 -1.49 -19.23
C PRO A 170 14.18 -2.65 -19.59
N ASP A 171 13.97 -3.80 -18.97
CA ASP A 171 14.73 -5.05 -19.17
C ASP A 171 16.17 -5.01 -18.62
N THR A 172 16.60 -3.89 -18.03
CA THR A 172 17.92 -3.78 -17.38
C THR A 172 17.95 -4.23 -15.92
N CYS A 173 16.77 -4.45 -15.31
CA CYS A 173 16.61 -4.84 -13.91
C CYS A 173 15.77 -6.12 -13.78
N PRO A 174 16.19 -7.25 -14.39
CA PRO A 174 15.34 -8.42 -14.61
C PRO A 174 14.77 -9.02 -13.32
N ILE A 175 15.54 -9.01 -12.23
CA ILE A 175 15.10 -9.52 -10.92
C ILE A 175 13.98 -8.63 -10.35
N ALA A 176 14.13 -7.31 -10.43
CA ALA A 176 13.13 -6.38 -9.92
C ALA A 176 11.85 -6.41 -10.77
N GLU A 177 12.01 -6.53 -12.10
CA GLU A 177 10.92 -6.61 -13.06
C GLU A 177 10.10 -7.89 -12.88
N ASP A 178 10.76 -9.05 -12.79
CA ASP A 178 10.12 -10.33 -12.50
C ASP A 178 9.39 -10.32 -11.15
N ALA A 179 10.04 -9.84 -10.08
CA ALA A 179 9.42 -9.73 -8.77
C ALA A 179 8.20 -8.79 -8.78
N SER A 180 8.28 -7.66 -9.48
CA SER A 180 7.17 -6.68 -9.60
C SER A 180 5.96 -7.24 -10.36
N ALA A 181 6.18 -8.18 -11.28
CA ALA A 181 5.12 -8.83 -12.03
C ALA A 181 4.39 -9.88 -11.17
N LYS A 182 5.08 -10.47 -10.19
CA LYS A 182 4.59 -11.55 -9.34
C LYS A 182 4.10 -11.11 -7.95
N VAL A 183 4.41 -9.89 -7.52
CA VAL A 183 4.10 -9.47 -6.15
C VAL A 183 2.62 -9.14 -5.95
N VAL A 184 2.03 -9.77 -4.94
CA VAL A 184 0.79 -9.34 -4.30
C VAL A 184 1.04 -9.06 -2.82
N ASN A 185 0.44 -8.00 -2.30
CA ASN A 185 0.53 -7.61 -0.90
C ASN A 185 -0.76 -8.01 -0.19
N LEU A 186 -0.67 -9.02 0.66
CA LEU A 186 -1.76 -9.40 1.55
C LEU A 186 -1.83 -8.42 2.73
N PRO A 187 -3.05 -8.07 3.19
CA PRO A 187 -3.24 -7.11 4.25
C PRO A 187 -2.79 -7.67 5.59
N THR A 188 -2.13 -6.83 6.38
CA THR A 188 -1.70 -7.09 7.76
C THR A 188 -2.08 -5.90 8.66
N TYR A 189 -3.26 -5.31 8.42
CA TYR A 189 -3.68 -4.14 9.19
C TYR A 189 -3.87 -4.53 10.67
N PRO A 190 -3.36 -3.75 11.65
CA PRO A 190 -3.37 -4.19 13.06
C PRO A 190 -4.73 -4.46 13.69
N LEU A 191 -5.83 -3.98 13.10
CA LEU A 191 -7.19 -4.24 13.58
C LEU A 191 -7.96 -5.22 12.69
N MET A 192 -7.25 -5.99 11.84
CA MET A 192 -7.87 -7.12 11.15
C MET A 192 -8.38 -8.12 12.17
N LYS A 193 -9.60 -8.62 11.94
CA LYS A 193 -10.15 -9.73 12.72
C LYS A 193 -9.69 -11.06 12.13
N GLU A 194 -9.81 -12.13 12.90
CA GLU A 194 -9.47 -13.47 12.43
C GLU A 194 -10.26 -13.84 11.16
N GLU A 195 -11.53 -13.45 11.09
CA GLU A 195 -12.36 -13.73 9.91
C GLU A 195 -11.87 -12.97 8.65
N ASP A 196 -11.27 -11.79 8.82
CA ASP A 196 -10.66 -11.06 7.69
C ASP A 196 -9.42 -11.80 7.17
N VAL A 197 -8.64 -12.42 8.07
CA VAL A 197 -7.46 -13.21 7.74
C VAL A 197 -7.87 -14.50 7.03
N ASP A 198 -8.89 -15.19 7.54
CA ASP A 198 -9.43 -16.43 6.96
C ASP A 198 -9.90 -16.20 5.53
N ARG A 199 -10.67 -15.13 5.29
CA ARG A 199 -11.13 -14.75 3.94
C ARG A 199 -9.99 -14.51 2.96
N VAL A 200 -8.88 -13.92 3.42
CA VAL A 200 -7.70 -13.73 2.57
C VAL A 200 -7.06 -15.08 2.24
N ILE A 201 -6.93 -15.96 3.23
CA ILE A 201 -6.33 -17.29 3.06
C ILE A 201 -7.15 -18.14 2.09
N GLU A 202 -8.47 -18.19 2.28
CA GLU A 202 -9.42 -18.90 1.42
C GLU A 202 -9.32 -18.42 -0.02
N LEU A 203 -9.34 -17.09 -0.25
CA LEU A 203 -9.16 -16.54 -1.59
C LEU A 203 -7.86 -17.03 -2.24
N VAL A 204 -6.75 -16.99 -1.50
CA VAL A 204 -5.44 -17.37 -2.06
C VAL A 204 -5.43 -18.85 -2.42
N ARG A 205 -5.95 -19.72 -1.53
CA ARG A 205 -6.10 -21.16 -1.80
C ARG A 205 -6.95 -21.40 -3.03
N ASP A 206 -8.12 -20.79 -3.10
CA ASP A 206 -9.06 -20.94 -4.20
C ASP A 206 -8.47 -20.56 -5.55
N VAL A 207 -7.64 -19.50 -5.59
CA VAL A 207 -7.06 -19.04 -6.86
C VAL A 207 -5.86 -19.90 -7.27
N LEU A 208 -4.99 -20.30 -6.31
CA LEU A 208 -3.78 -21.05 -6.64
C LEU A 208 -4.02 -22.55 -6.85
N GLN A 209 -4.97 -23.15 -6.13
CA GLN A 209 -5.27 -24.59 -6.27
C GLN A 209 -6.15 -24.91 -7.48
N LYS A 210 -6.85 -23.92 -8.05
CA LYS A 210 -7.63 -24.11 -9.30
C LYS A 210 -6.76 -24.36 -10.53
N GLU A 211 -5.45 -24.16 -10.45
CA GLU A 211 -4.51 -24.41 -11.55
C GLU A 211 -4.09 -25.89 -11.65
N ASP A 212 -4.31 -26.68 -10.58
CA ASP A 212 -4.03 -28.12 -10.52
C ASP A 212 -5.16 -29.01 -11.09
N LEU A 213 -6.25 -28.41 -11.61
CA LEU A 213 -7.42 -29.07 -12.21
C LEU A 213 -7.61 -28.68 -13.67
#